data_AF-A0A843L0E0-F1
#
_entry.id   AF-A0A843L0E0-F1
#
_cell.length_a   1.000
_cell.length_b   1.000
_cell.length_c   1.000
_cell.angle_alpha   90.00
_cell.angle_beta   90.00
_cell.angle_gamma   90.00
#
_symmetry.space_group_name_H-M   'P 1'
#
loop_
_entity.id
_entity.type
_entity.pdbx_description
1 polymer ?
#
loop_
_entity_poly.entity_id
_entity_poly.type
_entity_poly.pdbx_seq_one_letter_code
_entity_poly.pdbx_strand_id
1 'polypeptide(L)'
;STLFAESFNPATVQGMHILTSQSVTPLHSLAKIVHIATQGLIAVGLFATLTRRDRWRIEPEYLAVSLVFFLINIAGIAVPFFASSLNTSRLYHITLILLAPFAIIGGIALYETVAGRIRAATALPLMGTAFQALSAFFVVFLLFNTGLIYQVTDDSPTSMALETSGDKPVFNGKEVQGARWLLSEGNERPIYVDGTRWWLLLGFNPDHQRYLPANASLVEPGSYLYFGTYNLVRDSVRIEVQEHAVTAADYTDAGRFTRNQNRIYDNAGSVVYYR
;
A
#
# COMPACT_ATOMS: atom_id res chain seq x y z
N SER A 1 0.37 -14.29 -31.67
CA SER A 1 0.53 -14.87 -30.32
C SER A 1 1.28 -13.97 -29.35
N THR A 2 1.38 -12.66 -29.62
CA THR A 2 2.16 -11.67 -28.86
C THR A 2 1.36 -10.98 -27.74
N LEU A 3 0.04 -10.85 -27.92
CA LEU A 3 -0.88 -10.28 -26.92
C LEU A 3 -0.87 -11.02 -25.58
N PHE A 4 -0.80 -12.36 -25.60
CA PHE A 4 -0.72 -13.15 -24.36
C PHE A 4 0.65 -13.03 -23.68
N ALA A 5 1.74 -12.85 -24.43
CA ALA A 5 3.08 -12.70 -23.86
C ALA A 5 3.27 -11.32 -23.20
N GLU A 6 2.72 -10.26 -23.78
CA GLU A 6 2.70 -8.93 -23.16
C GLU A 6 1.79 -8.88 -21.93
N SER A 7 0.69 -9.65 -21.92
CA SER A 7 -0.25 -9.70 -20.78
C SER A 7 0.37 -10.24 -19.48
N PHE A 8 1.46 -10.99 -19.57
CA PHE A 8 2.20 -11.52 -18.41
C PHE A 8 3.53 -10.79 -18.15
N ASN A 9 3.79 -9.67 -18.82
CA ASN A 9 4.99 -8.88 -18.55
C ASN A 9 4.85 -8.21 -17.16
N PRO A 10 5.76 -8.49 -16.20
CA PRO A 10 5.71 -7.90 -14.86
C PRO A 10 5.78 -6.37 -14.85
N ALA A 11 6.24 -5.73 -15.94
CA ALA A 11 6.20 -4.27 -16.11
C ALA A 11 4.78 -3.69 -16.37
N THR A 12 3.82 -4.53 -16.77
CA THR A 12 2.43 -4.13 -17.09
C THR A 12 1.42 -4.55 -16.01
N VAL A 13 1.76 -5.57 -15.22
CA VAL A 13 0.92 -6.11 -14.15
C VAL A 13 1.37 -5.57 -12.81
N GLN A 14 0.73 -4.50 -12.31
CA GLN A 14 1.09 -3.90 -11.02
C GLN A 14 1.01 -4.87 -9.84
N GLY A 15 0.05 -5.80 -9.81
CA GLY A 15 -0.04 -6.84 -8.79
C GLY A 15 1.15 -7.80 -8.83
N MET A 16 1.58 -8.20 -10.04
CA MET A 16 2.79 -8.97 -10.25
C MET A 16 4.04 -8.15 -9.89
N HIS A 17 4.11 -6.88 -10.29
CA HIS A 17 5.21 -5.97 -9.94
C HIS A 17 5.38 -5.80 -8.43
N ILE A 18 4.32 -5.76 -7.63
CA ILE A 18 4.42 -5.73 -6.16
C ILE A 18 4.95 -7.06 -5.61
N LEU A 19 4.62 -8.19 -6.25
CA LEU A 19 5.12 -9.51 -5.86
C LEU A 19 6.57 -9.75 -6.35
N THR A 20 6.91 -9.28 -7.54
CA THR A 20 8.21 -9.46 -8.23
C THR A 20 9.20 -8.32 -7.99
N SER A 21 8.77 -7.19 -7.44
CA SER A 21 9.67 -6.12 -7.01
C SER A 21 10.66 -6.71 -6.03
N GLN A 22 11.94 -6.38 -6.19
CA GLN A 22 12.97 -6.91 -5.31
C GLN A 22 12.59 -6.58 -3.86
N SER A 23 12.49 -7.62 -3.04
CA SER A 23 12.30 -7.43 -1.62
C SER A 23 13.52 -6.68 -1.10
N VAL A 24 13.32 -5.49 -0.55
CA VAL A 24 14.41 -4.63 -0.07
C VAL A 24 15.25 -5.36 0.98
N THR A 25 14.64 -6.27 1.75
CA THR A 25 15.31 -7.10 2.76
C THR A 25 14.77 -8.54 2.84
N PRO A 26 15.50 -9.48 3.48
CA PRO A 26 15.03 -10.84 3.73
C PRO A 26 13.69 -10.90 4.48
N LEU A 27 13.42 -9.93 5.36
CA LEU A 27 12.20 -9.84 6.16
C LEU A 27 10.98 -9.50 5.28
N HIS A 28 11.17 -8.68 4.25
CA HIS A 28 10.16 -8.40 3.24
C HIS A 28 9.85 -9.64 2.39
N SER A 29 10.84 -10.49 2.10
CA SER A 29 10.60 -11.78 1.44
C SER A 29 9.77 -12.73 2.31
N LEU A 30 10.02 -12.76 3.62
CA LEU A 30 9.23 -13.58 4.55
C LEU A 30 7.77 -13.10 4.62
N ALA A 31 7.53 -11.79 4.64
CA ALA A 31 6.18 -11.23 4.58
C ALA A 31 5.43 -11.62 3.30
N LYS A 32 6.12 -11.62 2.15
CA LYS A 32 5.55 -12.13 0.89
C LYS A 32 5.14 -13.59 1.00
N ILE A 33 6.00 -14.44 1.58
CA ILE A 33 5.69 -15.86 1.82
C ILE A 33 4.46 -16.00 2.70
N VAL A 34 4.35 -15.22 3.78
CA VAL A 34 3.21 -15.24 4.71
C VAL A 34 1.90 -14.84 4.01
N HIS A 35 1.93 -13.83 3.14
CA HIS A 35 0.76 -13.45 2.34
C HIS A 35 0.39 -14.51 1.30
N ILE A 36 1.37 -15.07 0.59
CA ILE A 36 1.14 -16.17 -0.37
C ILE A 36 0.58 -17.40 0.34
N ALA A 37 1.12 -17.75 1.52
CA ALA A 37 0.61 -18.85 2.33
C ALA A 37 -0.86 -18.63 2.73
N THR A 38 -1.23 -17.40 3.09
CA THR A 38 -2.62 -17.05 3.42
C THR A 38 -3.55 -17.22 2.21
N GLN A 39 -3.13 -16.82 1.02
CA GLN A 39 -3.88 -17.06 -0.22
C GLN A 39 -3.99 -18.55 -0.54
N GLY A 40 -2.93 -19.32 -0.31
CA GLY A 40 -2.95 -20.77 -0.42
C GLY A 40 -3.96 -21.43 0.53
N LEU A 41 -4.03 -20.98 1.78
CA LEU A 41 -5.02 -21.46 2.75
C LEU A 41 -6.45 -21.17 2.29
N ILE A 42 -6.72 -19.99 1.75
CA ILE A 42 -8.04 -19.64 1.19
C ILE A 42 -8.40 -20.60 0.05
N ALA A 43 -7.48 -20.83 -0.89
CA ALA A 43 -7.70 -21.74 -2.02
C ALA A 43 -8.00 -23.18 -1.55
N VAL A 44 -7.21 -23.69 -0.58
CA VAL A 44 -7.44 -25.00 0.03
C VAL A 44 -8.79 -25.04 0.75
N GLY A 45 -9.17 -23.98 1.46
CA GLY A 45 -10.45 -23.89 2.15
C GLY A 45 -11.66 -23.91 1.22
N LEU A 46 -11.60 -23.16 0.12
CA LEU A 46 -12.62 -23.18 -0.93
C LEU A 46 -12.74 -24.58 -1.55
N PHE A 47 -11.62 -25.20 -1.91
CA PHE A 47 -11.60 -26.55 -2.47
C PHE A 47 -12.14 -27.60 -1.49
N ALA A 48 -11.75 -27.52 -0.22
CA ALA A 48 -12.24 -28.40 0.84
C ALA A 48 -13.75 -28.24 1.06
N THR A 49 -14.26 -27.01 0.99
CA THR A 49 -15.70 -26.72 1.11
C THR A 49 -16.46 -27.29 -0.08
N LEU A 50 -15.93 -27.16 -1.30
CA LEU A 50 -16.54 -27.71 -2.52
C LEU A 50 -16.59 -29.24 -2.51
N THR A 51 -15.54 -29.89 -2.02
CA THR A 51 -15.42 -31.36 -2.00
C THR A 51 -16.20 -31.99 -0.83
N ARG A 52 -16.32 -31.29 0.30
CA ARG A 52 -16.98 -31.76 1.52
C ARG A 52 -18.05 -30.78 1.99
N ARG A 53 -19.05 -30.51 1.14
CA ARG A 53 -20.10 -29.51 1.41
C ARG A 53 -20.83 -29.76 2.73
N ASP A 54 -21.15 -31.01 3.02
CA ASP A 54 -21.94 -31.39 4.22
C ASP A 54 -21.21 -31.13 5.55
N ARG A 55 -19.87 -31.08 5.52
CA ARG A 55 -19.05 -30.91 6.72
C ARG A 55 -19.06 -29.47 7.25
N TRP A 56 -19.14 -28.49 6.36
CA TRP A 56 -18.90 -27.08 6.71
C TRP A 56 -20.16 -26.23 6.76
N ARG A 57 -21.31 -26.76 6.31
CA ARG A 57 -22.64 -26.11 6.37
C ARG A 57 -22.65 -24.65 5.87
N ILE A 58 -21.88 -24.37 4.83
CA ILE A 58 -21.85 -23.05 4.19
C ILE A 58 -23.00 -22.95 3.21
N GLU A 59 -23.75 -21.85 3.28
CA GLU A 59 -24.82 -21.54 2.33
C GLU A 59 -24.28 -21.45 0.90
N PRO A 60 -24.94 -22.09 -0.08
CA PRO A 60 -24.47 -22.10 -1.47
C PRO A 60 -24.37 -20.69 -2.07
N GLU A 61 -25.22 -19.75 -1.63
CA GLU A 61 -25.19 -18.34 -2.02
C GLU A 61 -23.89 -17.68 -1.57
N TYR A 62 -23.51 -17.86 -0.30
CA TYR A 62 -22.26 -17.35 0.25
C TYR A 62 -21.04 -17.95 -0.46
N LEU A 63 -21.10 -19.25 -0.77
CA LEU A 63 -20.04 -19.93 -1.51
C LEU A 63 -19.87 -19.38 -2.94
N ALA A 64 -20.98 -19.11 -3.63
CA ALA A 64 -20.96 -18.53 -4.98
C ALA A 64 -20.34 -17.12 -4.98
N VAL A 65 -20.76 -16.28 -4.03
CA VAL A 65 -20.18 -14.93 -3.85
C VAL A 65 -18.68 -15.05 -3.55
N SER A 66 -18.30 -15.91 -2.62
CA SER A 66 -16.89 -16.09 -2.24
C SER A 66 -16.01 -16.60 -3.39
N LEU A 67 -16.56 -17.43 -4.27
CA LEU A 67 -15.87 -17.87 -5.50
C LEU A 67 -15.63 -16.70 -6.45
N VAL A 68 -16.62 -15.80 -6.62
CA VAL A 68 -16.46 -14.59 -7.43
C VAL A 68 -15.36 -13.69 -6.84
N PHE A 69 -15.36 -13.45 -5.53
CA PHE A 69 -14.32 -12.64 -4.88
C PHE A 69 -12.93 -13.29 -4.95
N PHE A 70 -12.85 -14.63 -4.94
CA PHE A 70 -11.60 -15.35 -5.16
C PHE A 70 -11.08 -15.19 -6.59
N LEU A 71 -11.95 -15.28 -7.60
CA LEU A 71 -11.59 -15.01 -8.98
C LEU A 71 -11.14 -13.55 -9.18
N ILE A 72 -11.80 -12.59 -8.52
CA ILE A 72 -11.40 -11.19 -8.50
C ILE A 72 -10.01 -11.03 -7.87
N ASN A 73 -9.71 -11.75 -6.78
CA ASN A 73 -8.40 -11.73 -6.14
C ASN A 73 -7.31 -12.27 -7.08
N ILE A 74 -7.56 -13.40 -7.76
CA ILE A 74 -6.66 -13.95 -8.79
C ILE A 74 -6.49 -12.97 -9.95
N ALA A 75 -7.57 -12.38 -10.44
CA ALA A 75 -7.54 -11.40 -11.52
C ALA A 75 -6.72 -10.16 -11.13
N GLY A 76 -6.80 -9.70 -9.88
CA GLY A 76 -5.96 -8.62 -9.35
C GLY A 76 -4.46 -8.91 -9.36
N ILE A 77 -4.07 -10.19 -9.32
CA ILE A 77 -2.68 -10.63 -9.37
C ILE A 77 -2.23 -10.89 -10.82
N ALA A 78 -3.09 -11.50 -11.63
CA ALA A 78 -2.75 -12.01 -12.96
C ALA A 78 -3.03 -11.03 -14.12
N VAL A 79 -3.99 -10.11 -13.97
CA VAL A 79 -4.43 -9.23 -15.06
C VAL A 79 -3.71 -7.88 -15.00
N PRO A 80 -3.00 -7.48 -16.08
CA PRO A 80 -2.33 -6.17 -16.15
C PRO A 80 -3.34 -5.01 -16.12
N PHE A 81 -2.96 -3.90 -15.50
CA PHE A 81 -3.79 -2.67 -15.34
C PHE A 81 -5.13 -2.81 -14.57
N PHE A 82 -5.54 -4.02 -14.16
CA PHE A 82 -6.73 -4.22 -13.32
C PHE A 82 -6.51 -3.69 -11.89
N ALA A 83 -5.29 -3.90 -11.38
CA ALA A 83 -4.82 -3.46 -10.07
C ALA A 83 -4.71 -1.92 -9.94
N SER A 84 -4.27 -1.22 -11.00
CA SER A 84 -4.19 0.24 -11.03
C SER A 84 -5.56 0.90 -11.03
N SER A 85 -6.52 0.31 -11.73
CA SER A 85 -7.88 0.84 -11.89
C SER A 85 -8.75 0.67 -10.64
N LEU A 86 -8.46 -0.34 -9.81
CA LEU A 86 -9.26 -0.67 -8.60
C LEU A 86 -8.56 -0.39 -7.27
N ASN A 87 -7.34 0.16 -7.29
CA ASN A 87 -6.52 0.38 -6.10
C ASN A 87 -6.28 -0.95 -5.35
N THR A 88 -5.26 -1.70 -5.79
CA THR A 88 -4.90 -3.07 -5.38
C THR A 88 -5.08 -3.34 -3.89
N SER A 89 -4.65 -2.42 -3.02
CA SER A 89 -4.75 -2.56 -1.57
C SER A 89 -6.20 -2.60 -1.10
N ARG A 90 -7.07 -1.76 -1.66
CA ARG A 90 -8.49 -1.70 -1.30
C ARG A 90 -9.24 -2.95 -1.74
N LEU A 91 -9.02 -3.40 -2.96
CA LEU A 91 -9.63 -4.62 -3.49
C LEU A 91 -9.21 -5.84 -2.66
N TYR A 92 -7.93 -5.93 -2.31
CA TYR A 92 -7.41 -7.00 -1.46
C TYR A 92 -8.13 -7.04 -0.10
N HIS A 93 -8.25 -5.91 0.60
CA HIS A 93 -8.96 -5.85 1.88
C HIS A 93 -10.44 -6.24 1.79
N ILE A 94 -11.16 -5.78 0.75
CA ILE A 94 -12.57 -6.11 0.57
C ILE A 94 -12.74 -7.61 0.30
N THR A 95 -11.91 -8.21 -0.55
CA THR A 95 -11.97 -9.65 -0.84
C THR A 95 -11.69 -10.49 0.40
N LEU A 96 -10.74 -10.08 1.24
CA LEU A 96 -10.38 -10.79 2.47
C LEU A 96 -11.49 -10.86 3.50
N ILE A 97 -12.36 -9.86 3.60
CA ILE A 97 -13.49 -9.88 4.54
C ILE A 97 -14.41 -11.08 4.26
N LEU A 98 -14.61 -11.42 2.99
CA LEU A 98 -15.44 -12.55 2.57
C LEU A 98 -14.65 -13.87 2.52
N LEU A 99 -13.35 -13.80 2.19
CA LEU A 99 -12.50 -14.98 2.02
C LEU A 99 -11.90 -15.52 3.33
N ALA A 100 -11.84 -14.71 4.39
CA ALA A 100 -11.20 -15.06 5.66
C ALA A 100 -11.72 -16.38 6.29
N PRO A 101 -13.03 -16.70 6.31
CA PRO A 101 -13.51 -17.98 6.84
C PRO A 101 -12.90 -19.18 6.11
N PHE A 102 -12.66 -19.07 4.80
CA PHE A 102 -12.03 -20.14 4.03
C PHE A 102 -10.56 -20.31 4.36
N ALA A 103 -9.84 -19.26 4.76
CA ALA A 103 -8.47 -19.41 5.26
C ALA A 103 -8.42 -20.30 6.52
N ILE A 104 -9.40 -20.16 7.42
CA ILE A 104 -9.53 -20.99 8.63
C ILE A 104 -9.87 -22.43 8.26
N ILE A 105 -10.88 -22.64 7.40
CA ILE A 105 -11.27 -23.98 6.93
C ILE A 105 -10.11 -24.68 6.24
N GLY A 106 -9.38 -23.96 5.38
CA GLY A 106 -8.20 -24.47 4.68
C GLY A 106 -7.08 -24.84 5.64
N GLY A 107 -6.85 -24.03 6.67
CA GLY A 107 -5.87 -24.33 7.71
C GLY A 107 -6.23 -25.58 8.51
N ILE A 108 -7.51 -25.76 8.87
CA ILE A 108 -7.97 -26.98 9.56
C ILE A 108 -7.81 -28.20 8.65
N ALA A 109 -8.26 -28.12 7.39
CA ALA A 109 -8.16 -29.22 6.43
C ALA A 109 -6.70 -29.61 6.14
N LEU A 110 -5.81 -28.62 5.99
CA LEU A 110 -4.39 -28.83 5.79
C LEU A 110 -3.75 -29.45 7.03
N TYR A 111 -4.03 -28.91 8.20
CA TYR A 111 -3.49 -29.43 9.47
C TYR A 111 -3.92 -30.88 9.70
N GLU A 112 -5.19 -31.23 9.51
CA GLU A 112 -5.66 -32.62 9.65
C GLU A 112 -4.94 -33.58 8.70
N THR A 113 -4.75 -33.16 7.45
CA THR A 113 -4.09 -33.96 6.42
C THR A 113 -2.60 -34.14 6.72
N VAL A 114 -1.92 -33.09 7.17
CA VAL A 114 -0.49 -33.08 7.48
C VAL A 114 -0.23 -33.79 8.81
N ALA A 115 -0.97 -33.48 9.86
CA ALA A 115 -0.83 -34.13 11.17
C ALA A 115 -1.13 -35.63 11.09
N GLY A 116 -2.12 -36.04 10.28
CA GLY A 116 -2.41 -37.46 10.02
C GLY A 116 -1.24 -38.19 9.36
N ARG A 117 -0.58 -37.56 8.38
CA ARG A 117 0.61 -38.13 7.71
C ARG A 117 1.85 -38.13 8.60
N ILE A 118 2.10 -37.06 9.35
CA ILE A 118 3.27 -36.95 10.22
C ILE A 118 3.15 -37.89 11.40
N ARG A 119 1.99 -37.99 12.08
CA ARG A 119 1.80 -38.98 13.15
C ARG A 119 1.94 -40.41 12.68
N ALA A 120 1.61 -40.69 11.41
CA ALA A 120 1.82 -42.00 10.80
C ALA A 120 3.30 -42.28 10.47
N ALA A 121 4.13 -41.25 10.33
CA ALA A 121 5.54 -41.36 9.91
C ALA A 121 6.56 -41.12 11.04
N THR A 122 6.23 -40.30 12.04
CA THR A 122 7.14 -39.91 13.13
C THR A 122 6.40 -39.66 14.46
N ALA A 123 7.08 -39.95 15.58
CA ALA A 123 6.57 -39.75 16.95
C ALA A 123 6.82 -38.32 17.48
N LEU A 124 6.86 -37.31 16.60
CA LEU A 124 7.12 -35.92 17.00
C LEU A 124 5.89 -35.29 17.68
N PRO A 125 6.08 -34.51 18.76
CA PRO A 125 5.00 -33.75 19.37
C PRO A 125 4.58 -32.59 18.43
N LEU A 126 3.50 -32.78 17.68
CA LEU A 126 2.80 -31.67 17.02
C LEU A 126 2.02 -30.84 18.06
N MET A 127 1.76 -29.57 17.73
CA MET A 127 0.79 -28.74 18.48
C MET A 127 -0.52 -29.52 18.71
N GLY A 128 -1.15 -29.35 19.87
CA GLY A 128 -2.26 -30.20 20.31
C GLY A 128 -3.53 -30.09 19.46
N THR A 129 -3.77 -28.91 18.87
CA THR A 129 -4.97 -28.64 18.05
C THR A 129 -4.66 -27.79 16.82
N ALA A 130 -5.48 -27.93 15.76
CA ALA A 130 -5.41 -27.10 14.55
C ALA A 130 -5.55 -25.59 14.86
N PHE A 131 -6.36 -25.25 15.87
CA PHE A 131 -6.58 -23.87 16.30
C PHE A 131 -5.33 -23.22 16.89
N GLN A 132 -4.50 -23.96 17.63
CA GLN A 132 -3.23 -23.43 18.16
C GLN A 132 -2.25 -23.09 17.02
N ALA A 133 -2.13 -23.98 16.03
CA ALA A 133 -1.27 -23.76 14.87
C ALA A 133 -1.74 -22.57 14.03
N LEU A 134 -3.05 -22.47 13.77
CA LEU A 134 -3.66 -21.34 13.08
C LEU A 134 -3.47 -20.03 13.85
N SER A 135 -3.65 -20.05 15.18
CA SER A 135 -3.44 -18.86 16.02
C SER A 135 -1.99 -18.37 15.95
N ALA A 136 -1.02 -19.28 16.06
CA ALA A 136 0.40 -18.93 15.95
C ALA A 136 0.71 -18.32 14.57
N PHE A 137 0.18 -18.91 13.49
CA PHE A 137 0.31 -18.38 12.14
C PHE A 137 -0.30 -16.97 12.00
N PHE A 138 -1.52 -16.77 12.51
CA PHE A 138 -2.19 -15.46 12.41
C PHE A 138 -1.55 -14.38 13.27
N VAL A 139 -0.93 -14.74 14.40
CA VAL A 139 -0.10 -13.80 15.17
C VAL A 139 1.08 -13.33 14.33
N VAL A 140 1.81 -14.25 13.69
CA VAL A 140 2.91 -13.90 12.78
C VAL A 140 2.41 -13.03 11.62
N PHE A 141 1.30 -13.43 10.99
CA PHE A 141 0.64 -12.65 9.93
C PHE A 141 0.32 -11.23 10.40
N LEU A 142 -0.24 -11.05 11.60
CA LEU A 142 -0.58 -9.75 12.16
C LEU A 142 0.67 -8.88 12.40
N LEU A 143 1.76 -9.47 12.92
CA LEU A 143 3.01 -8.75 13.16
C LEU A 143 3.62 -8.21 11.86
N PHE A 144 3.53 -8.97 10.77
CA PHE A 144 3.94 -8.50 9.44
C PHE A 144 3.01 -7.42 8.90
N ASN A 145 1.68 -7.59 8.99
CA ASN A 145 0.71 -6.62 8.46
C ASN A 145 0.76 -5.27 9.19
N THR A 146 0.99 -5.28 10.50
CA THR A 146 1.11 -4.04 11.30
C THR A 146 2.44 -3.33 11.08
N GLY A 147 3.42 -4.02 10.49
CA GLY A 147 4.78 -3.57 10.32
C GLY A 147 5.59 -3.50 11.62
N LEU A 148 5.06 -4.03 12.74
CA LEU A 148 5.74 -4.01 14.05
C LEU A 148 7.08 -4.74 13.98
N ILE A 149 7.15 -5.84 13.22
CA ILE A 149 8.37 -6.62 13.10
C ILE A 149 9.51 -5.79 12.48
N TYR A 150 9.22 -4.96 11.47
CA TYR A 150 10.21 -4.10 10.83
C TYR A 150 10.74 -3.03 11.79
N GLN A 151 9.87 -2.48 12.64
CA GLN A 151 10.27 -1.51 13.65
C GLN A 151 11.19 -2.11 14.72
N VAL A 152 10.88 -3.33 15.19
CA VAL A 152 11.69 -3.99 16.24
C VAL A 152 13.03 -4.45 15.69
N THR A 153 13.09 -4.84 14.41
CA THR A 153 14.33 -5.29 13.76
C THR A 153 15.15 -4.15 13.15
N ASP A 154 14.72 -2.88 13.31
CA ASP A 154 15.33 -1.70 12.68
C ASP A 154 15.51 -1.87 11.16
N ASP A 155 14.54 -2.55 10.53
CA ASP A 155 14.46 -2.73 9.08
C ASP A 155 13.58 -1.62 8.48
N SER A 156 13.58 -1.45 7.15
CA SER A 156 12.77 -0.48 6.41
C SER A 156 11.29 -0.60 6.79
N PRO A 157 10.73 0.34 7.56
CA PRO A 157 9.39 0.17 8.09
C PRO A 157 8.33 0.43 7.03
N THR A 158 7.34 -0.44 6.97
CA THR A 158 6.21 -0.32 6.03
C THR A 158 5.04 0.48 6.61
N SER A 159 5.01 0.69 7.92
CA SER A 159 3.89 1.32 8.63
C SER A 159 4.03 2.84 8.71
N MET A 160 2.98 3.55 8.28
CA MET A 160 2.92 5.01 8.44
C MET A 160 2.87 5.44 9.91
N ALA A 161 2.28 4.63 10.78
CA ALA A 161 2.07 4.96 12.18
C ALA A 161 3.30 4.74 13.06
N LEU A 162 4.17 3.80 12.70
CA LEU A 162 5.35 3.43 13.51
C LEU A 162 6.62 4.16 13.09
N GLU A 163 6.72 4.55 11.82
CA GLU A 163 7.91 5.20 11.28
C GLU A 163 7.68 6.71 11.13
N THR A 164 8.62 7.50 11.65
CA THR A 164 8.49 8.96 11.80
C THR A 164 9.51 9.76 11.01
N SER A 165 10.45 9.13 10.31
CA SER A 165 11.54 9.80 9.57
C SER A 165 11.28 10.00 8.07
N GLY A 166 10.35 9.23 7.49
CA GLY A 166 9.95 9.30 6.10
C GLY A 166 9.05 10.49 5.79
N ASP A 167 9.00 10.86 4.51
CA ASP A 167 8.08 11.90 4.04
C ASP A 167 6.65 11.34 3.96
N LYS A 168 5.86 11.66 4.97
CA LYS A 168 4.49 11.16 5.14
C LYS A 168 3.51 12.32 5.30
N PRO A 169 2.22 12.13 5.00
CA PRO A 169 1.20 13.18 5.16
C PRO A 169 0.82 13.38 6.65
N VAL A 170 1.83 13.65 7.47
CA VAL A 170 1.72 13.99 8.89
C VAL A 170 2.20 15.43 9.04
N PHE A 171 1.25 16.33 9.32
CA PHE A 171 1.50 17.77 9.29
C PHE A 171 1.51 18.36 10.69
N ASN A 172 2.47 19.24 10.96
CA ASN A 172 2.55 19.94 12.24
C ASN A 172 1.71 21.23 12.24
N GLY A 173 1.52 21.82 13.43
CA GLY A 173 0.70 23.01 13.60
C GLY A 173 1.19 24.24 12.82
N LYS A 174 2.48 24.32 12.48
CA LYS A 174 3.03 25.43 11.66
C LYS A 174 2.68 25.24 10.19
N GLU A 175 2.78 24.02 9.66
CA GLU A 175 2.33 23.70 8.29
C GLU A 175 0.83 23.98 8.15
N VAL A 176 0.02 23.56 9.12
CA VAL A 176 -1.43 23.84 9.13
C VAL A 176 -1.70 25.36 9.13
N GLN A 177 -0.94 26.15 9.90
CA GLN A 177 -1.09 27.61 9.93
C GLN A 177 -0.67 28.27 8.61
N GLY A 178 0.42 27.83 7.99
CA GLY A 178 0.86 28.35 6.70
C GLY A 178 -0.14 28.04 5.58
N ALA A 179 -0.69 26.83 5.57
CA ALA A 179 -1.76 26.44 4.65
C ALA A 179 -3.02 27.31 4.83
N ARG A 180 -3.43 27.57 6.08
CA ARG A 180 -4.57 28.46 6.37
C ARG A 180 -4.32 29.89 5.91
N TRP A 181 -3.13 30.42 6.19
CA TRP A 181 -2.75 31.77 5.76
C TRP A 181 -2.79 31.90 4.23
N LEU A 182 -2.22 30.92 3.52
CA LEU A 182 -2.21 30.89 2.06
C LEU A 182 -3.62 30.93 1.46
N LEU A 183 -4.53 30.13 2.00
CA LEU A 183 -5.92 30.08 1.54
C LEU A 183 -6.74 31.31 1.95
N SER A 184 -6.36 32.01 3.02
CA SER A 184 -7.00 33.29 3.37
C SER A 184 -6.56 34.45 2.48
N GLU A 185 -5.34 34.41 1.94
CA GLU A 185 -4.75 35.55 1.21
C GLU A 185 -5.07 35.56 -0.29
N GLY A 186 -5.46 34.43 -0.89
CA GLY A 186 -5.80 34.44 -2.31
C GLY A 186 -6.12 33.07 -2.88
N ASN A 187 -7.39 32.66 -2.75
CA ASN A 187 -7.89 31.37 -3.23
C ASN A 187 -7.98 31.24 -4.76
N GLU A 188 -7.82 32.29 -5.57
CA GLU A 188 -8.04 32.19 -7.02
C GLU A 188 -6.79 31.81 -7.83
N ARG A 189 -5.60 31.79 -7.20
CA ARG A 189 -4.34 31.50 -7.90
C ARG A 189 -4.00 30.01 -7.81
N PRO A 190 -3.37 29.44 -8.85
CA PRO A 190 -2.81 28.09 -8.76
C PRO A 190 -1.79 27.97 -7.62
N ILE A 191 -1.92 26.93 -6.81
CA ILE A 191 -1.01 26.62 -5.71
C ILE A 191 -0.25 25.34 -6.07
N TYR A 192 1.04 25.46 -6.34
CA TYR A 192 1.94 24.35 -6.60
C TYR A 192 2.49 23.77 -5.30
N VAL A 193 2.36 22.45 -5.15
CA VAL A 193 2.62 21.72 -3.90
C VAL A 193 3.33 20.41 -4.22
N ASP A 194 4.11 19.90 -3.26
CA ASP A 194 4.71 18.58 -3.40
C ASP A 194 3.66 17.47 -3.17
N GLY A 195 3.97 16.25 -3.64
CA GLY A 195 3.00 15.15 -3.59
C GLY A 195 2.53 14.77 -2.17
N THR A 196 3.28 15.15 -1.13
CA THR A 196 2.93 14.88 0.27
C THR A 196 2.08 16.00 0.87
N ARG A 197 2.46 17.29 0.74
CA ARG A 197 1.67 18.43 1.25
C ARG A 197 0.43 18.71 0.42
N TRP A 198 0.31 18.13 -0.77
CA TRP A 198 -0.96 18.05 -1.50
C TRP A 198 -2.12 17.65 -0.58
N TRP A 199 -1.93 16.59 0.20
CA TRP A 199 -2.98 16.08 1.10
C TRP A 199 -3.38 17.07 2.19
N LEU A 200 -2.45 17.92 2.66
CA LEU A 200 -2.76 18.96 3.64
C LEU A 200 -3.71 19.99 3.03
N LEU A 201 -3.38 20.51 1.85
CA LEU A 201 -4.16 21.54 1.20
C LEU A 201 -5.50 20.99 0.71
N LEU A 202 -5.54 19.73 0.24
CA LEU A 202 -6.76 19.03 -0.16
C LEU A 202 -7.80 19.02 0.96
N GLY A 203 -7.35 18.88 2.22
CA GLY A 203 -8.22 18.93 3.39
C GLY A 203 -8.87 20.30 3.65
N PHE A 204 -8.36 21.37 3.04
CA PHE A 204 -8.91 22.73 3.20
C PHE A 204 -9.70 23.21 1.98
N ASN A 205 -9.16 23.10 0.77
CA ASN A 205 -9.82 23.59 -0.46
C ASN A 205 -9.31 22.87 -1.72
N PRO A 206 -10.09 21.96 -2.33
CA PRO A 206 -9.63 21.08 -3.41
C PRO A 206 -9.39 21.77 -4.76
N ASP A 207 -9.85 23.01 -4.97
CA ASP A 207 -10.06 23.52 -6.34
C ASP A 207 -8.82 24.14 -7.01
N HIS A 208 -7.77 24.48 -6.24
CA HIS A 208 -6.67 25.34 -6.73
C HIS A 208 -5.28 24.71 -6.66
N GLN A 209 -5.19 23.46 -6.20
CA GLN A 209 -3.91 22.77 -6.03
C GLN A 209 -3.41 22.21 -7.35
N ARG A 210 -2.10 22.29 -7.56
CA ARG A 210 -1.39 21.67 -8.69
C ARG A 210 -0.13 20.95 -8.20
N TYR A 211 0.12 19.77 -8.76
CA TYR A 211 1.35 19.04 -8.46
C TYR A 211 2.54 19.83 -8.99
N LEU A 212 3.63 19.83 -8.21
CA LEU A 212 4.91 20.34 -8.68
C LEU A 212 5.37 19.54 -9.92
N PRO A 213 5.58 20.21 -11.07
CA PRO A 213 6.08 19.55 -12.27
C PRO A 213 7.57 19.23 -12.10
N ALA A 214 8.04 18.16 -12.75
CA ALA A 214 9.46 17.80 -12.75
C ALA A 214 10.38 18.92 -13.29
N ASN A 215 9.87 19.75 -14.19
CA ASN A 215 10.57 20.92 -14.72
C ASN A 215 9.98 22.22 -14.13
N ALA A 216 10.79 22.96 -13.38
CA ALA A 216 10.42 24.24 -12.76
C ALA A 216 9.97 25.33 -13.76
N SER A 217 10.31 25.19 -15.04
CA SER A 217 9.86 26.11 -16.10
C SER A 217 8.36 26.01 -16.40
N LEU A 218 7.72 24.89 -16.04
CA LEU A 218 6.29 24.63 -16.26
C LEU A 218 5.40 25.21 -15.15
N VAL A 219 5.97 25.80 -14.11
CA VAL A 219 5.22 26.49 -13.06
C VAL A 219 4.77 27.85 -13.59
N GLU A 220 3.46 28.09 -13.57
CA GLU A 220 2.84 29.30 -14.12
C GLU A 220 3.30 30.57 -13.37
N PRO A 221 3.53 31.70 -14.07
CA PRO A 221 3.69 33.00 -13.43
C PRO A 221 2.41 33.42 -12.68
N GLY A 222 2.57 34.14 -11.57
CA GLY A 222 1.46 34.56 -10.72
C GLY A 222 0.89 33.45 -9.82
N SER A 223 1.63 32.35 -9.65
CA SER A 223 1.23 31.20 -8.83
C SER A 223 1.93 31.19 -7.46
N TYR A 224 1.39 30.41 -6.53
CA TYR A 224 2.00 30.17 -5.23
C TYR A 224 2.72 28.82 -5.20
N LEU A 225 3.80 28.73 -4.45
CA LEU A 225 4.50 27.49 -4.13
C LEU A 225 4.44 27.29 -2.61
N TYR A 226 3.88 26.16 -2.15
CA TYR A 226 3.72 25.86 -0.72
C TYR A 226 4.65 24.72 -0.29
N PHE A 227 5.61 25.03 0.60
CA PHE A 227 6.64 24.09 1.05
C PHE A 227 6.49 23.86 2.55
N GLY A 228 6.49 22.60 2.97
CA GLY A 228 6.36 22.21 4.37
C GLY A 228 7.69 21.93 5.07
N THR A 229 7.63 21.48 6.32
CA THR A 229 8.82 21.33 7.18
C THR A 229 9.82 20.33 6.60
N TYR A 230 9.35 19.22 6.03
CA TYR A 230 10.23 18.23 5.41
C TYR A 230 11.03 18.85 4.24
N ASN A 231 10.36 19.64 3.39
CA ASN A 231 11.03 20.27 2.25
C ASN A 231 12.11 21.24 2.69
N LEU A 232 11.84 21.99 3.77
CA LEU A 232 12.78 22.98 4.31
C LEU A 232 13.98 22.33 5.00
N VAL A 233 13.77 21.23 5.73
CA VAL A 233 14.85 20.54 6.47
C VAL A 233 15.72 19.70 5.54
N ARG A 234 15.13 19.06 4.52
CA ARG A 234 15.83 18.16 3.60
C ARG A 234 16.30 18.85 2.31
N ASP A 235 15.90 20.10 2.09
CA ASP A 235 16.10 20.87 0.86
C ASP A 235 15.65 20.12 -0.41
N SER A 236 14.58 19.34 -0.29
CA SER A 236 14.05 18.49 -1.35
C SER A 236 12.53 18.51 -1.43
N VAL A 237 12.00 18.36 -2.64
CA VAL A 237 10.57 18.28 -2.91
C VAL A 237 10.24 16.98 -3.63
N ARG A 238 9.10 16.38 -3.24
CA ARG A 238 8.57 15.19 -3.87
C ARG A 238 7.85 15.53 -5.17
N ILE A 239 8.28 14.92 -6.26
CA ILE A 239 7.65 14.98 -7.58
C ILE A 239 7.11 13.60 -7.95
N GLU A 240 6.05 13.58 -8.76
CA GLU A 240 5.51 12.35 -9.33
C GLU A 240 6.12 12.12 -10.71
N VAL A 241 6.76 10.96 -10.89
CA VAL A 241 7.39 10.55 -12.16
C VAL A 241 6.67 9.29 -12.66
N GLN A 242 6.35 9.25 -13.96
CA GLN A 242 5.82 8.03 -14.56
C GLN A 242 6.96 7.08 -14.90
N GLU A 243 7.05 5.97 -14.17
CA GLU A 243 7.88 4.83 -14.51
C GLU A 243 7.01 3.71 -15.07
N HIS A 244 7.01 3.55 -16.40
CA HIS A 244 6.17 2.57 -17.11
C HIS A 244 4.67 2.78 -16.83
N ALA A 245 4.00 1.77 -16.28
CA ALA A 245 2.58 1.80 -15.91
C ALA A 245 2.32 2.29 -14.47
N VAL A 246 3.35 2.80 -13.77
CA VAL A 246 3.29 3.16 -12.35
C VAL A 246 3.74 4.61 -12.15
N THR A 247 2.95 5.39 -11.42
CA THR A 247 3.40 6.67 -10.90
C THR A 247 4.29 6.41 -9.68
N ALA A 248 5.58 6.71 -9.79
CA ALA A 248 6.55 6.60 -8.71
C ALA A 248 6.80 7.98 -8.07
N ALA A 249 7.16 7.98 -6.79
CA ALA A 249 7.60 9.17 -6.09
C ALA A 249 9.12 9.32 -6.28
N ASP A 250 9.55 10.48 -6.75
CA ASP A 250 10.96 10.87 -6.83
C ASP A 250 11.18 12.18 -6.08
N TYR A 251 12.44 12.50 -5.74
CA TYR A 251 12.81 13.71 -5.03
C TYR A 251 13.79 14.55 -5.83
N THR A 252 13.53 15.85 -5.90
CA THR A 252 14.43 16.81 -6.53
C THR A 252 14.75 17.96 -5.61
N ASP A 253 15.83 18.68 -5.92
CA ASP A 253 16.32 19.83 -5.18
C ASP A 253 15.24 20.94 -5.11
N ALA A 254 14.90 21.36 -3.90
CA ALA A 254 13.90 22.40 -3.65
C ALA A 254 14.34 23.75 -4.24
N GLY A 255 15.65 24.02 -4.24
CA GLY A 255 16.26 25.22 -4.83
C GLY A 255 15.90 25.46 -6.29
N ARG A 256 15.63 24.41 -7.07
CA ARG A 256 15.18 24.53 -8.48
C ARG A 256 13.90 25.35 -8.64
N PHE A 257 13.03 25.35 -7.64
CA PHE A 257 11.76 26.06 -7.67
C PHE A 257 11.81 27.41 -6.95
N THR A 258 12.72 27.60 -5.98
CA THR A 258 12.71 28.74 -5.06
C THR A 258 13.73 29.84 -5.37
N ARG A 259 14.81 29.56 -6.13
CA ARG A 259 15.95 30.49 -6.32
C ARG A 259 15.59 31.88 -6.84
N ASN A 260 14.54 32.01 -7.65
CA ASN A 260 14.13 33.28 -8.27
C ASN A 260 12.75 33.75 -7.79
N GLN A 261 12.26 33.23 -6.66
CA GLN A 261 10.90 33.49 -6.19
C GLN A 261 10.89 34.37 -4.95
N ASN A 262 9.83 35.17 -4.82
CA ASN A 262 9.64 36.03 -3.67
C ASN A 262 9.08 35.21 -2.51
N ARG A 263 9.79 35.16 -1.39
CA ARG A 263 9.26 34.57 -0.16
C ARG A 263 8.26 35.54 0.47
N ILE A 264 7.00 35.14 0.56
CA ILE A 264 5.91 36.00 1.06
C ILE A 264 5.39 35.57 2.44
N TYR A 265 5.70 34.35 2.87
CA TYR A 265 5.37 33.83 4.19
C TYR A 265 6.44 32.86 4.66
N ASP A 266 6.80 32.96 5.94
CA ASP A 266 7.74 32.06 6.60
C ASP A 266 7.41 32.01 8.10
N ASN A 267 7.10 30.81 8.61
CA ASN A 267 6.87 30.59 10.04
C ASN A 267 7.84 29.55 10.65
N ALA A 268 8.96 29.30 9.99
CA ALA A 268 9.95 28.28 10.34
C ALA A 268 9.41 26.83 10.38
N GLY A 269 8.21 26.58 9.83
CA GLY A 269 7.67 25.23 9.62
C GLY A 269 6.99 25.07 8.26
N SER A 270 6.66 26.17 7.60
CA SER A 270 6.17 26.24 6.23
C SER A 270 6.59 27.55 5.61
N VAL A 271 6.81 27.53 4.31
CA VAL A 271 7.18 28.71 3.53
C VAL A 271 6.30 28.76 2.30
N VAL A 272 5.86 29.97 1.96
CA VAL A 272 5.15 30.25 0.71
C VAL A 272 6.01 31.16 -0.15
N TYR A 273 6.19 30.76 -1.40
CA TYR A 273 6.80 31.59 -2.43
C TYR A 273 5.74 32.06 -3.43
N TYR A 274 5.92 33.28 -3.91
CA TYR A 274 5.18 33.85 -5.02
C TYR A 274 6.09 33.96 -6.24
N ARG A 275 5.57 33.51 -7.38
CA ARG A 275 6.22 33.55 -8.69
C ARG A 275 5.61 34.59 -9.61
#